data_AF-A0A0R2CQF2-F1
#
_entry.id   AF-A0A0R2CQF2-F1
#
_cell.length_a   1.000
_cell.length_b   1.000
_cell.length_c   1.000
_cell.angle_alpha   90.00
_cell.angle_beta   90.00
_cell.angle_gamma   90.00
#
_symmetry.space_group_name_H-M   'P 1'
#
loop_
_entity.id
_entity.type
_entity.pdbx_description
1 polymer ?
#
loop_
_entity_poly.entity_id
_entity_poly.type
_entity_poly.pdbx_seq_one_letter_code
_entity_poly.pdbx_strand_id
1 'polypeptide(L)' 'MKLTEYLHDQLEFLDGQLQEAKEKQNETMEYLVDSKISEVKLILEALQKGIIDQTN' A
#
# COMPACT_ATOMS: atom_id res chain seq x y z
N MET A 1 17.80 0.54 1.52
CA MET A 1 16.47 -0.07 1.69
C MET A 1 15.95 -0.38 0.30
N LYS A 2 15.54 -1.61 -0.01
CA LYS A 2 15.01 -1.93 -1.35
C LYS A 2 13.61 -1.34 -1.50
N LEU A 3 13.28 -0.82 -2.68
CA LEU A 3 11.95 -0.25 -2.94
C LEU A 3 10.82 -1.26 -2.61
N THR A 4 11.04 -2.55 -2.88
CA THR A 4 10.07 -3.60 -2.52
C THR A 4 9.87 -3.72 -1.00
N GLU A 5 10.95 -3.65 -0.21
CA GLU A 5 10.87 -3.73 1.25
C GLU A 5 10.07 -2.54 1.79
N TYR A 6 10.38 -1.32 1.32
CA TYR A 6 9.61 -0.13 1.67
C TYR A 6 8.13 -0.26 1.34
N LEU A 7 7.78 -0.77 0.15
CA LEU A 7 6.38 -0.94 -0.25
C LEU A 7 5.65 -2.01 0.58
N HIS A 8 6.36 -3.05 1.04
CA HIS A 8 5.79 -4.03 1.97
C HIS A 8 5.54 -3.42 3.35
N ASP A 9 6.48 -2.64 3.89
CA ASP A 9 6.30 -1.92 5.15
C ASP A 9 5.14 -0.91 5.07
N GLN A 10 4.96 -0.26 3.91
CA GLN A 10 3.82 0.62 3.66
C GLN A 10 2.50 -0.14 3.65
N LEU A 11 2.44 -1.35 3.08
CA LEU A 11 1.22 -2.17 3.13
C LEU A 11 0.86 -2.54 4.57
N GLU A 12 1.84 -2.97 5.38
CA GLU A 12 1.58 -3.32 6.78
C GLU A 12 1.07 -2.12 7.58
N PHE A 13 1.66 -0.94 7.37
CA PHE A 13 1.18 0.30 7.98
C PHE A 13 -0.25 0.64 7.55
N LEU A 14 -0.54 0.56 6.25
CA LEU A 14 -1.86 0.89 5.70
C LEU A 14 -2.93 -0.13 6.15
N ASP A 15 -2.61 -1.41 6.26
CA ASP A 15 -3.53 -2.42 6.79
C ASP A 15 -3.90 -2.11 8.25
N GLY A 16 -2.95 -1.65 9.06
CA GLY A 16 -3.22 -1.16 10.42
C GLY A 16 -4.15 0.06 10.44
N GLN A 17 -3.93 1.03 9.54
CA GLN A 17 -4.78 2.21 9.41
C GLN A 17 -6.20 1.86 8.91
N LEU A 18 -6.32 0.86 8.04
CA LEU A 18 -7.61 0.37 7.55
C LEU A 18 -8.41 -0.26 8.69
N GLN A 19 -7.76 -1.07 9.51
CA GLN A 19 -8.37 -1.68 10.67
C GLN A 19 -8.83 -0.62 11.69
N GLU A 20 -7.99 0.38 11.97
CA GLU A 20 -8.35 1.50 12.85
C GLU A 20 -9.53 2.31 12.29
N ALA A 21 -9.57 2.56 10.97
CA ALA A 21 -10.68 3.24 10.32
C ALA A 21 -12.00 2.46 10.46
N LYS A 22 -11.96 1.14 10.28
CA LYS A 22 -13.13 0.25 10.46
C LYS A 22 -13.63 0.24 11.90
N GLU A 23 -12.72 0.12 12.87
CA GLU A 23 -13.06 0.15 14.30
C GLU A 23 -13.72 1.47 14.70
N LYS A 24 -13.26 2.58 14.11
CA LYS A 24 -13.80 3.92 14.34
C LYS A 24 -15.00 4.28 13.46
N GLN A 25 -15.47 3.35 12.61
CA GLN A 25 -16.54 3.59 11.63
C GLN A 25 -16.28 4.84 10.76
N ASN A 26 -15.01 5.10 10.43
CA ASN A 26 -14.61 6.23 9.61
C ASN A 26 -14.57 5.81 8.13
N GLU A 27 -15.73 5.83 7.49
CA GLU A 27 -15.91 5.39 6.09
C GLU A 27 -15.04 6.16 5.09
N THR A 28 -14.82 7.47 5.35
CA THR A 28 -13.95 8.28 4.48
C THR A 28 -12.50 7.82 4.57
N MET A 29 -12.00 7.56 5.78
CA MET A 29 -10.65 7.06 5.97
C MET A 29 -10.50 5.64 5.41
N GLU A 30 -11.51 4.78 5.60
CA GLU A 30 -11.52 3.44 5.02
C GLU A 30 -11.34 3.49 3.50
N TYR A 31 -12.14 4.31 2.81
CA TYR A 31 -12.03 4.48 1.35
C TYR A 31 -10.65 4.99 0.92
N LEU A 32 -10.10 5.98 1.61
CA LEU A 32 -8.79 6.56 1.27
C LEU A 32 -7.65 5.56 1.47
N VAL A 33 -7.68 4.81 2.58
CA VAL A 33 -6.66 3.81 2.89
C VAL A 33 -6.75 2.63 1.92
N ASP A 34 -7.95 2.15 1.62
CA ASP A 34 -8.16 1.06 0.65
C ASP A 34 -7.69 1.43 -0.77
N SER A 35 -8.01 2.66 -1.20
CA SER A 35 -7.48 3.22 -2.45
C SER A 35 -5.95 3.22 -2.45
N LYS A 36 -5.33 3.62 -1.34
CA LYS A 36 -3.86 3.67 -1.25
C LYS A 36 -3.22 2.28 -1.23
N ILE A 37 -3.82 1.31 -0.54
CA ILE A 37 -3.40 -0.09 -0.57
C ILE A 37 -3.42 -0.62 -2.00
N SER A 38 -4.49 -0.32 -2.74
CA SER A 38 -4.64 -0.74 -4.14
C SER A 38 -3.52 -0.16 -5.03
N GLU A 39 -3.19 1.12 -4.88
CA GLU A 39 -2.05 1.73 -5.60
C GLU A 39 -0.72 1.04 -5.28
N VAL A 40 -0.43 0.78 -4.01
CA VAL A 40 0.83 0.13 -3.60
C VAL A 40 0.92 -1.29 -4.18
N LYS A 41 -0.18 -2.05 -4.20
CA LYS A 41 -0.26 -3.37 -4.83
C LYS A 41 0.04 -3.31 -6.34
N LEU A 42 -0.50 -2.33 -7.04
CA LEU A 42 -0.22 -2.13 -8.48
C LEU A 42 1.25 -1.83 -8.74
N ILE A 43 1.90 -1.03 -7.88
CA ILE A 43 3.33 -0.72 -8.00
C ILE A 43 4.17 -1.99 -7.75
N LEU A 44 3.84 -2.77 -6.72
CA LEU A 44 4.50 -4.06 -6.45
C LEU A 44 4.37 -5.04 -7.62
N GLU A 45 3.19 -5.12 -8.22
CA GLU A 45 2.96 -5.95 -9.40
C GLU A 45 3.78 -5.48 -10.61
N ALA A 46 3.85 -4.16 -10.84
CA ALA A 46 4.66 -3.59 -11.91
C ALA A 46 6.17 -3.82 -11.71
N LEU A 47 6.64 -3.79 -10.46
CA LEU A 47 8.01 -4.16 -10.09
C LEU A 47 8.28 -5.65 -10.35
N GLN A 48 7.37 -6.53 -9.94
CA GLN A 48 7.49 -7.98 -10.19
C GLN A 48 7.53 -8.31 -11.68
N LYS A 49 6.77 -7.57 -12.50
CA LYS A 49 6.75 -7.70 -13.96
C LYS A 49 7.94 -7.06 -14.66
N GLY A 50 8.82 -6.36 -13.93
CA GLY A 50 9.94 -5.62 -14.50
C GLY A 50 9.52 -4.41 -15.35
N ILE A 51 8.29 -3.92 -15.18
CA ILE A 51 7.78 -2.72 -15.86
C ILE A 51 8.38 -1.46 -15.22
N ILE A 52 8.54 -1.48 -13.89
CA ILE A 52 9.27 -0.48 -13.14
C ILE A 52 10.64 -1.05 -12.82
N ASP A 53 11.69 -0.36 -13.23
CA ASP A 53 13.07 -0.74 -12.90
C ASP A 53 13.45 -0.14 -11.54
N GLN A 54 14.06 -0.93 -10.67
CA GLN A 54 14.51 -0.46 -9.33
C GLN A 54 15.80 0.36 -9.41
N THR A 55 16.29 0.59 -10.61
CA THR A 55 17.65 1.03 -10.90
C THR A 55 17.64 2.50 -11.35
N ASN A 56 17.51 3.40 -10.38
CA ASN A 56 18.11 4.73 -10.45
C ASN A 56 19.04 4.90 -9.25
#